data_AF-A0A1D6IV37-F1
#
_entry.id   AF-A0A1D6IV37-F1
#
_cell.length_a   1.000
_cell.length_b   1.000
_cell.length_c   1.000
_cell.angle_alpha   90.00
_cell.angle_beta   90.00
_cell.angle_gamma   90.00
#
_symmetry.space_group_name_H-M   'P 1'
#
loop_
_entity.id
_entity.type
_entity.pdbx_description
1 polymer ?
#
loop_
_entity_poly.entity_id
_entity_poly.type
_entity_poly.pdbx_seq_one_letter_code
_entity_poly.pdbx_strand_id
1 'polypeptide(L)'
;MGARATSPPPWRRHCLCRALHFLVLLLWGTSEANKEQAMLPPRGWNSYDSFSWIVDENAYLQNAQIMTEKLLPHGYQYAVIDFLWYRKYVDGAYTDSYGFDNIDEWGRPFPDLQRFPSSRVDRGFSQIASKVHGMGLKFGIHLMKGISVQAVNADTPILDIKTGKPYLEDGRQWTARDIGLSHRTCAWMTHGFMSVNTNIGAGRAFLRSLYRQYADWGVDFVKVDCIFGTDYSPEEIITISELLQEIDRPIILSISPGTAVTPALAENISDHVNMYRITGDDWDNWKDVSSHFGVSSSFATAKKIGATGLRGRSWPDLDMLPFGWLTDPSVNQGPHRKCNLTLDEQKAQMALWSMTKSPLMYGGDLRNLDDSTLNIITNSGLLKINHYSRNNMEFHYVHSERTSNGEHSGHFRSPYPVRVTKNDGIFVSLTACSDDAAKGWYMFPQDGKPDHICRNYEILNDKNVSFCLGKTKRFLASDVLTMDTKEHQSKFHISVTNTDDTCLDASAGRRQTASEIRLPMFSACRWHAKQVRSLLSPPSSQSFQKRRL
;
A
#
# COMPACT_ATOMS: atom_id res chain seq x y z
N MET A 1 1.26 50.59 70.99
CA MET A 1 0.70 50.84 69.64
C MET A 1 0.81 49.55 68.86
N GLY A 2 -0.32 48.86 68.64
CA GLY A 2 -0.36 47.61 67.87
C GLY A 2 -0.82 47.86 66.45
N ALA A 3 -0.17 47.22 65.47
CA ALA A 3 -0.68 47.06 64.12
C ALA A 3 -0.91 45.57 63.86
N ARG A 4 -2.17 45.15 63.76
CA ARG A 4 -2.59 43.82 63.31
C ARG A 4 -2.61 43.81 61.78
N ALA A 5 -1.93 42.84 61.19
CA ALA A 5 -2.02 42.51 59.78
C ALA A 5 -3.42 41.97 59.44
N THR A 6 -4.09 42.58 58.48
CA THR A 6 -5.38 42.13 57.93
C THR A 6 -5.16 41.12 56.81
N SER A 7 -5.78 39.95 56.94
CA SER A 7 -5.86 38.90 55.91
C SER A 7 -6.63 39.38 54.66
N PRO A 8 -6.22 38.98 53.44
CA PRO A 8 -6.87 39.43 52.22
C PRO A 8 -8.25 38.77 52.00
N PRO A 9 -9.17 39.44 51.25
CA PRO A 9 -10.57 39.03 51.15
C PRO A 9 -10.82 37.80 50.26
N PRO A 10 -11.98 37.11 50.41
CA PRO A 10 -12.22 35.72 49.97
C PRO A 10 -12.32 35.52 48.44
N TRP A 11 -12.42 36.61 47.68
CA TRP A 11 -12.59 36.57 46.22
C TRP A 11 -11.28 36.31 45.46
N ARG A 12 -10.12 36.63 46.05
CA ARG A 12 -8.82 36.36 45.42
C ARG A 12 -8.45 34.87 45.40
N ARG A 13 -8.97 34.05 46.33
CA ARG A 13 -8.75 32.59 46.32
C ARG A 13 -9.55 31.88 45.23
N HIS A 14 -10.73 32.39 44.87
CA HIS A 14 -11.59 31.77 43.85
C HIS A 14 -11.10 32.04 42.41
N CYS A 15 -10.49 33.20 42.15
CA CYS A 15 -9.88 33.49 40.84
C CYS A 15 -8.60 32.68 40.59
N LEU A 16 -7.78 32.46 41.63
CA LEU A 16 -6.55 31.65 41.53
C LEU A 16 -6.84 30.16 41.31
N CYS A 17 -7.86 29.58 41.94
CA CYS A 17 -8.24 28.19 41.69
C CYS A 17 -8.88 27.94 40.32
N ARG A 18 -9.65 28.91 39.79
CA ARG A 18 -10.21 28.83 38.42
C ARG A 18 -9.15 29.03 37.34
N ALA A 19 -8.17 29.92 37.57
CA ALA A 19 -7.02 30.08 36.68
C ALA A 19 -6.12 28.84 36.67
N LEU A 20 -5.90 28.19 37.83
CA LEU A 20 -5.15 26.92 37.89
C LEU A 20 -5.90 25.76 37.20
N HIS A 21 -7.23 25.66 37.33
CA HIS A 21 -8.00 24.64 36.61
C HIS A 21 -8.03 24.86 35.10
N PHE A 22 -8.09 26.12 34.63
CA PHE A 22 -7.96 26.43 33.21
C PHE A 22 -6.54 26.16 32.69
N LEU A 23 -5.49 26.43 33.49
CA LEU A 23 -4.11 26.11 33.11
C LEU A 23 -3.84 24.60 33.09
N VAL A 24 -4.41 23.82 34.02
CA VAL A 24 -4.29 22.35 34.05
C VAL A 24 -5.10 21.71 32.91
N LEU A 25 -6.26 22.26 32.54
CA LEU A 25 -7.01 21.82 31.35
C LEU A 25 -6.32 22.22 30.03
N LEU A 26 -5.60 23.34 30.00
CA LEU A 26 -4.75 23.73 28.87
C LEU A 26 -3.45 22.91 28.79
N LEU A 27 -2.93 22.41 29.91
CA LEU A 27 -1.75 21.55 29.99
C LEU A 27 -2.07 20.05 29.85
N TRP A 28 -3.34 19.64 29.98
CA TRP A 28 -3.83 18.31 29.61
C TRP A 28 -4.43 18.24 28.19
N GLY A 29 -4.71 19.38 27.56
CA GLY A 29 -5.15 19.46 26.17
C GLY A 29 -4.05 19.36 25.12
N THR A 30 -2.78 19.20 25.51
CA THR A 30 -1.63 19.18 24.59
C THR A 30 -0.82 17.88 24.62
N SER A 31 -1.28 16.83 25.33
CA SER A 31 -0.64 15.50 25.29
C SER A 31 -1.47 14.39 24.61
N GLU A 32 -2.60 14.73 23.98
CA GLU A 32 -3.40 13.80 23.17
C GLU A 32 -3.48 14.27 21.71
N ALA A 33 -2.38 14.11 20.98
CA ALA A 33 -2.44 13.91 19.53
C ALA A 33 -1.17 13.20 19.08
N ASN A 34 -0.91 12.01 19.64
CA ASN A 34 -0.08 11.03 18.96
C ASN A 34 -0.89 10.60 17.71
N LYS A 35 -0.91 11.44 16.67
CA LYS A 35 -1.79 11.28 15.50
C LYS A 35 -1.45 9.94 14.88
N GLU A 36 -2.38 9.00 14.95
CA GLU A 36 -2.24 7.71 14.28
C GLU A 36 -1.94 7.94 12.79
N GLN A 37 -0.83 7.39 12.33
CA GLN A 37 -0.32 7.52 10.97
C GLN A 37 -0.75 6.32 10.12
N ALA A 38 -0.99 6.56 8.83
CA ALA A 38 -1.34 5.51 7.88
C ALA A 38 -2.45 4.55 8.37
N MET A 39 -3.47 5.04 9.09
CA MET A 39 -4.62 4.20 9.48
C MET A 39 -5.39 3.63 8.29
N LEU A 40 -5.19 4.23 7.12
CA LEU A 40 -5.61 3.76 5.82
C LEU A 40 -4.37 3.70 4.91
N PRO A 41 -4.36 2.84 3.88
CA PRO A 41 -3.24 2.79 2.93
C PRO A 41 -2.96 4.18 2.35
N PRO A 42 -1.69 4.64 2.35
CA PRO A 42 -1.32 5.91 1.71
C PRO A 42 -1.72 5.96 0.24
N ARG A 43 -2.16 7.14 -0.22
CA ARG A 43 -2.49 7.39 -1.62
C ARG A 43 -1.84 8.66 -2.12
N GLY A 44 -1.26 8.61 -3.30
CA GLY A 44 -0.38 9.67 -3.76
C GLY A 44 0.04 9.56 -5.22
N TRP A 45 1.03 10.38 -5.56
CA TRP A 45 1.74 10.38 -6.82
C TRP A 45 3.24 10.31 -6.54
N ASN A 46 3.96 9.56 -7.36
CA ASN A 46 5.41 9.43 -7.29
C ASN A 46 6.00 9.65 -8.69
N SER A 47 7.11 10.38 -8.77
CA SER A 47 7.71 10.80 -10.04
C SER A 47 8.45 9.70 -10.81
N TYR A 48 8.72 8.53 -10.24
CA TYR A 48 9.64 7.54 -10.83
C TYR A 48 9.21 7.04 -12.22
N ASP A 49 7.99 6.52 -12.37
CA ASP A 49 7.59 5.88 -13.64
C ASP A 49 7.52 6.86 -14.81
N SER A 50 7.34 8.15 -14.54
CA SER A 50 7.27 9.21 -15.55
C SER A 50 8.60 9.93 -15.76
N PHE A 51 9.36 10.17 -14.70
CA PHE A 51 10.56 11.01 -14.75
C PHE A 51 11.85 10.26 -14.41
N SER A 52 11.82 8.96 -14.12
CA SER A 52 13.00 8.21 -13.68
C SER A 52 13.66 8.94 -12.50
N TRP A 53 14.89 9.42 -12.66
CA TRP A 53 15.59 10.25 -11.67
C TRP A 53 15.69 11.73 -12.04
N ILE A 54 15.08 12.16 -13.14
CA ILE A 54 15.33 13.47 -13.79
C ILE A 54 14.25 14.53 -13.53
N VAL A 55 13.28 14.26 -12.64
CA VAL A 55 12.24 15.26 -12.30
C VAL A 55 12.86 16.59 -11.85
N ASP A 56 12.24 17.69 -12.26
CA ASP A 56 12.59 19.06 -11.86
C ASP A 56 11.45 19.72 -11.06
N GLU A 57 11.75 20.84 -10.39
CA GLU A 57 10.78 21.56 -9.54
C GLU A 57 9.53 21.98 -10.32
N ASN A 58 9.66 22.42 -11.57
CA ASN A 58 8.54 22.91 -12.34
C ASN A 58 7.60 21.76 -12.74
N ALA A 59 8.15 20.66 -13.27
CA ALA A 59 7.39 19.46 -13.59
C ALA A 59 6.71 18.87 -12.34
N TYR A 60 7.41 18.84 -11.21
CA TYR A 60 6.88 18.39 -9.93
C TYR A 60 5.71 19.26 -9.46
N LEU A 61 5.87 20.59 -9.42
CA LEU A 61 4.83 21.50 -8.95
C LEU A 61 3.60 21.52 -9.87
N GLN A 62 3.78 21.37 -11.18
CA GLN A 62 2.67 21.21 -12.11
C GLN A 62 1.88 19.92 -11.83
N ASN A 63 2.57 18.80 -11.59
CA ASN A 63 1.94 17.54 -11.21
C ASN A 63 1.20 17.68 -9.86
N ALA A 64 1.80 18.32 -8.87
CA ALA A 64 1.17 18.57 -7.56
C ALA A 64 -0.10 19.45 -7.70
N GLN A 65 -0.08 20.47 -8.56
CA GLN A 65 -1.26 21.29 -8.83
C GLN A 65 -2.40 20.46 -9.44
N ILE A 66 -2.11 19.65 -10.46
CA ILE A 66 -3.11 18.78 -11.10
C ILE A 66 -3.63 17.71 -10.12
N MET A 67 -2.75 17.17 -9.29
CA MET A 67 -3.12 16.23 -8.23
C MET A 67 -4.12 16.86 -7.25
N THR A 68 -3.91 18.12 -6.88
CA THR A 68 -4.82 18.89 -6.02
C THR A 68 -6.21 19.04 -6.63
N GLU A 69 -6.27 19.32 -7.93
CA GLU A 69 -7.53 19.54 -8.64
C GLU A 69 -8.28 18.24 -8.92
N LYS A 70 -7.58 17.19 -9.35
CA LYS A 70 -8.19 15.97 -9.89
C LYS A 70 -8.18 14.78 -8.94
N LEU A 71 -7.20 14.66 -8.04
CA LEU A 71 -6.98 13.45 -7.25
C LEU A 71 -7.17 13.65 -5.74
N LEU A 72 -6.87 14.84 -5.20
CA LEU A 72 -7.09 15.17 -3.79
C LEU A 72 -8.54 14.98 -3.33
N PRO A 73 -9.58 15.35 -4.11
CA PRO A 73 -10.99 15.06 -3.76
C PRO A 73 -11.27 13.56 -3.57
N HIS A 74 -10.45 12.70 -4.18
CA HIS A 74 -10.56 11.25 -4.10
C HIS A 74 -9.68 10.64 -2.99
N GLY A 75 -8.85 11.45 -2.30
CA GLY A 75 -8.02 11.03 -1.17
C GLY A 75 -6.54 10.80 -1.48
N TYR A 76 -6.08 11.14 -2.69
CA TYR A 76 -4.66 11.16 -3.01
C TYR A 76 -4.03 12.42 -2.42
N GLN A 77 -3.07 12.26 -1.51
CA GLN A 77 -2.53 13.38 -0.72
C GLN A 77 -1.01 13.44 -0.68
N TYR A 78 -0.27 12.37 -0.99
CA TYR A 78 1.20 12.37 -0.95
C TYR A 78 1.80 12.63 -2.34
N ALA A 79 2.56 13.71 -2.51
CA ALA A 79 3.30 13.99 -3.74
C ALA A 79 4.79 13.75 -3.50
N VAL A 80 5.36 12.71 -4.12
CA VAL A 80 6.68 12.16 -3.79
C VAL A 80 7.69 12.43 -4.91
N ILE A 81 8.84 13.03 -4.56
CA ILE A 81 10.00 13.16 -5.44
C ILE A 81 10.88 11.90 -5.33
N ASP A 82 11.05 11.21 -6.44
CA ASP A 82 11.76 9.94 -6.61
C ASP A 82 12.67 10.05 -7.85
N PHE A 83 13.81 9.38 -7.98
CA PHE A 83 14.88 9.24 -6.98
C PHE A 83 16.09 10.08 -7.43
N LEU A 84 17.18 10.10 -6.67
CA LEU A 84 18.41 10.88 -6.95
C LEU A 84 18.20 12.39 -7.14
N TRP A 85 17.26 12.99 -6.42
CA TRP A 85 17.04 14.44 -6.43
C TRP A 85 18.28 15.27 -6.02
N TYR A 86 19.26 14.64 -5.37
CA TYR A 86 20.55 15.22 -5.01
C TYR A 86 21.64 15.08 -6.08
N ARG A 87 21.50 14.19 -7.07
CA ARG A 87 22.51 13.99 -8.11
C ARG A 87 22.47 15.11 -9.14
N LYS A 88 23.61 15.64 -9.54
CA LYS A 88 23.68 16.67 -10.59
C LYS A 88 23.21 16.10 -11.93
N TYR A 89 22.28 16.76 -12.59
CA TYR A 89 21.87 16.40 -13.95
C TYR A 89 22.79 17.06 -14.97
N VAL A 90 23.93 16.42 -15.22
CA VAL A 90 25.00 16.87 -16.12
C VAL A 90 25.54 15.71 -16.96
N ASP A 91 26.25 16.03 -18.03
CA ASP A 91 26.89 15.02 -18.88
C ASP A 91 27.78 14.06 -18.06
N GLY A 92 27.56 12.76 -18.25
CA GLY A 92 28.27 11.70 -17.52
C GLY A 92 27.59 11.22 -16.22
N ALA A 93 26.61 11.96 -15.69
CA ALA A 93 25.81 11.50 -14.56
C ALA A 93 24.75 10.47 -15.01
N TYR A 94 24.62 9.38 -14.26
CA TYR A 94 23.62 8.33 -14.47
C TYR A 94 23.28 7.65 -13.14
N THR A 95 22.41 6.64 -13.15
CA THR A 95 21.89 5.96 -11.96
C THR A 95 22.96 5.46 -10.97
N ASP A 96 24.14 5.02 -11.41
CA ASP A 96 25.21 4.51 -10.54
C ASP A 96 26.53 5.28 -10.73
N SER A 97 26.46 6.55 -11.16
CA SER A 97 27.65 7.39 -11.33
C SER A 97 28.18 7.89 -9.98
N TYR A 98 29.47 7.65 -9.71
CA TYR A 98 30.19 8.24 -8.57
C TYR A 98 30.57 9.72 -8.82
N GLY A 99 30.59 10.55 -7.78
CA GLY A 99 31.17 11.90 -7.83
C GLY A 99 30.21 13.02 -8.26
N PHE A 100 28.95 12.69 -8.53
CA PHE A 100 27.93 13.65 -9.00
C PHE A 100 26.90 14.02 -7.93
N ASP A 101 26.98 13.47 -6.73
CA ASP A 101 26.02 13.75 -5.67
C ASP A 101 26.32 15.08 -4.99
N ASN A 102 25.30 15.91 -4.80
CA ASN A 102 25.40 17.12 -3.98
C ASN A 102 25.33 16.70 -2.49
N ILE A 103 26.46 16.81 -1.79
CA ILE A 103 26.56 16.52 -0.35
C ILE A 103 27.03 17.77 0.40
N ASP A 104 26.45 18.02 1.57
CA ASP A 104 26.88 19.10 2.45
C ASP A 104 28.18 18.74 3.19
N GLU A 105 28.69 19.68 3.97
CA GLU A 105 29.91 19.52 4.76
C GLU A 105 29.85 18.38 5.81
N TRP A 106 28.65 17.85 6.09
CA TRP A 106 28.38 16.76 7.04
C TRP A 106 28.13 15.41 6.35
N GLY A 107 28.32 15.34 5.02
CA GLY A 107 28.08 14.13 4.24
C GLY A 107 26.59 13.86 3.95
N ARG A 108 25.71 14.85 4.15
CA ARG A 108 24.26 14.72 3.92
C ARG A 108 23.87 15.19 2.52
N PRO A 109 23.05 14.43 1.77
CA PRO A 109 22.61 14.87 0.44
C PRO A 109 21.73 16.12 0.49
N PHE A 110 21.90 17.03 -0.46
CA PHE A 110 21.00 18.18 -0.68
C PHE A 110 20.56 18.28 -2.15
N PRO A 111 19.44 18.96 -2.47
CA PRO A 111 18.89 18.95 -3.82
C PRO A 111 19.80 19.55 -4.87
N ASP A 112 19.74 19.00 -6.08
CA ASP A 112 20.40 19.60 -7.24
C ASP A 112 19.80 20.97 -7.56
N LEU A 113 20.54 22.04 -7.26
CA LEU A 113 20.04 23.42 -7.30
C LEU A 113 19.68 23.88 -8.73
N GLN A 114 20.18 23.19 -9.76
CA GLN A 114 19.75 23.45 -11.14
C GLN A 114 18.34 22.92 -11.40
N ARG A 115 18.04 21.69 -10.96
CA ARG A 115 16.72 21.07 -11.08
C ARG A 115 15.70 21.59 -10.07
N PHE A 116 16.15 22.02 -8.89
CA PHE A 116 15.32 22.55 -7.82
C PHE A 116 15.75 23.97 -7.43
N PRO A 117 15.38 25.00 -8.23
CA PRO A 117 15.88 26.35 -8.01
C PRO A 117 15.53 26.97 -6.67
N SER A 118 14.38 26.64 -6.09
CA SER A 118 13.96 27.17 -4.79
C SER A 118 14.82 26.64 -3.63
N SER A 119 15.51 25.50 -3.82
CA SER A 119 16.45 24.94 -2.84
C SER A 119 17.71 25.80 -2.66
N ARG A 120 17.94 26.83 -3.49
CA ARG A 120 19.02 27.80 -3.27
C ARG A 120 18.86 28.61 -1.97
N VAL A 121 17.65 28.67 -1.42
CA VAL A 121 17.33 29.43 -0.21
C VAL A 121 17.92 28.77 1.04
N ASP A 122 17.76 27.46 1.18
CA ASP A 122 18.04 26.70 2.40
C ASP A 122 18.90 25.45 2.17
N ARG A 123 19.38 25.22 0.94
CA ARG A 123 19.97 23.95 0.50
C ARG A 123 19.06 22.76 0.83
N GLY A 124 17.76 22.94 0.59
CA GLY A 124 16.74 21.99 1.05
C GLY A 124 15.43 22.06 0.30
N PHE A 125 14.40 21.43 0.86
CA PHE A 125 13.07 21.36 0.25
C PHE A 125 12.02 22.19 0.98
N SER A 126 12.38 23.07 1.93
CA SER A 126 11.38 23.82 2.71
C SER A 126 10.43 24.65 1.83
N GLN A 127 10.95 25.24 0.76
CA GLN A 127 10.17 26.04 -0.18
C GLN A 127 9.20 25.18 -0.99
N ILE A 128 9.62 24.00 -1.44
CA ILE A 128 8.76 23.06 -2.18
C ILE A 128 7.70 22.48 -1.25
N ALA A 129 8.11 22.00 -0.07
CA ALA A 129 7.20 21.47 0.93
C ALA A 129 6.13 22.51 1.32
N SER A 130 6.52 23.77 1.57
CA SER A 130 5.57 24.83 1.88
C SER A 130 4.57 25.09 0.74
N LYS A 131 4.99 25.03 -0.52
CA LYS A 131 4.08 25.16 -1.68
C LYS A 131 3.10 23.98 -1.72
N VAL A 132 3.59 22.75 -1.58
CA VAL A 132 2.79 21.52 -1.57
C VAL A 132 1.79 21.51 -0.41
N HIS A 133 2.20 21.90 0.79
CA HIS A 133 1.31 22.07 1.95
C HIS A 133 0.27 23.15 1.71
N GLY A 134 0.65 24.26 1.06
CA GLY A 134 -0.29 25.32 0.66
C GLY A 134 -1.37 24.85 -0.32
N MET A 135 -1.10 23.79 -1.08
CA MET A 135 -2.08 23.12 -1.95
C MET A 135 -2.97 22.11 -1.20
N GLY A 136 -2.73 21.88 0.09
CA GLY A 136 -3.44 20.86 0.89
C GLY A 136 -2.91 19.44 0.69
N LEU A 137 -1.78 19.28 -0.01
CA LEU A 137 -1.07 18.02 -0.18
C LEU A 137 0.00 17.83 0.91
N LYS A 138 0.59 16.64 0.92
CA LYS A 138 1.72 16.23 1.77
C LYS A 138 2.93 15.96 0.91
N PHE A 139 4.10 16.36 1.40
CA PHE A 139 5.36 16.31 0.66
C PHE A 139 6.14 15.04 0.99
N GLY A 140 6.62 14.32 -0.03
CA GLY A 140 7.45 13.12 0.17
C GLY A 140 8.73 13.11 -0.67
N ILE A 141 9.72 12.38 -0.19
CA ILE A 141 10.99 12.16 -0.91
C ILE A 141 11.44 10.70 -0.85
N HIS A 142 12.10 10.25 -1.91
CA HIS A 142 12.86 9.01 -1.94
C HIS A 142 14.24 9.20 -1.30
N LEU A 143 14.73 8.17 -0.62
CA LEU A 143 16.04 8.12 0.02
C LEU A 143 16.71 6.78 -0.33
N MET A 144 18.02 6.79 -0.52
CA MET A 144 18.81 5.55 -0.48
C MET A 144 19.14 5.18 0.97
N LYS A 145 19.33 3.90 1.28
CA LYS A 145 19.82 3.47 2.60
C LYS A 145 21.13 4.16 2.97
N GLY A 146 21.33 4.35 4.27
CA GLY A 146 22.60 4.70 4.88
C GLY A 146 23.24 5.98 4.37
N ILE A 147 24.44 5.87 3.83
CA ILE A 147 25.36 6.98 3.53
C ILE A 147 25.93 6.87 2.11
N SER A 148 26.15 8.02 1.47
CA SER A 148 26.76 8.09 0.14
C SER A 148 28.22 7.63 0.18
N VAL A 149 28.64 6.85 -0.81
CA VAL A 149 30.03 6.45 -1.04
C VAL A 149 30.92 7.69 -1.19
N GLN A 150 30.41 8.78 -1.77
CA GLN A 150 31.13 10.04 -1.90
C GLN A 150 31.46 10.66 -0.54
N ALA A 151 30.52 10.63 0.41
CA ALA A 151 30.72 11.17 1.75
C ALA A 151 31.76 10.35 2.55
N VAL A 152 31.72 9.02 2.39
CA VAL A 152 32.68 8.06 2.99
C VAL A 152 34.09 8.30 2.44
N ASN A 153 34.23 8.43 1.12
CA ASN A 153 35.52 8.66 0.48
C ASN A 153 36.10 10.04 0.83
N ALA A 154 35.25 11.07 0.90
CA ALA A 154 35.62 12.42 1.33
C ALA A 154 35.87 12.53 2.84
N ASP A 155 35.60 11.47 3.62
CA ASP A 155 35.81 11.40 5.06
C ASP A 155 35.14 12.55 5.83
N THR A 156 33.92 12.90 5.40
CA THR A 156 33.18 14.03 5.98
C THR A 156 32.91 13.84 7.49
N PRO A 157 32.96 14.91 8.30
CA PRO A 157 32.59 14.84 9.71
C PRO A 157 31.10 14.55 9.88
N ILE A 158 30.72 13.89 10.98
CA ILE A 158 29.31 13.67 11.32
C ILE A 158 28.78 14.87 12.11
N LEU A 159 27.59 15.37 11.79
CA LEU A 159 26.96 16.46 12.53
C LEU A 159 26.38 15.97 13.86
N ASP A 160 26.78 16.61 14.97
CA ASP A 160 25.99 16.59 16.20
C ASP A 160 24.94 17.70 16.17
N ILE A 161 23.68 17.30 15.98
CA ILE A 161 22.55 18.24 15.89
C ILE A 161 22.33 19.06 17.17
N LYS A 162 22.86 18.63 18.32
CA LYS A 162 22.71 19.37 19.59
C LYS A 162 23.68 20.54 19.68
N THR A 163 24.90 20.35 19.17
CA THR A 163 25.99 21.33 19.32
C THR A 163 26.29 22.09 18.04
N GLY A 164 25.82 21.61 16.88
CA GLY A 164 26.13 22.17 15.57
C GLY A 164 27.58 21.95 15.13
N LYS A 165 28.29 21.01 15.78
CA LYS A 165 29.71 20.74 15.62
C LYS A 165 29.93 19.27 15.20
N PRO A 166 31.16 18.88 14.83
CA PRO A 166 31.48 17.48 14.60
C PRO A 166 31.15 16.61 15.82
N TYR A 167 30.57 15.44 15.57
CA TYR A 167 30.15 14.49 16.59
C TYR A 167 31.37 13.90 17.31
N LEU A 168 31.37 14.02 18.63
CA LEU A 168 32.40 13.52 19.53
C LEU A 168 31.82 12.42 20.42
N GLU A 169 32.44 11.25 20.41
CA GLU A 169 32.13 10.14 21.30
C GLU A 169 33.47 9.46 21.67
N ASP A 170 33.63 9.14 22.96
CA ASP A 170 34.86 8.57 23.53
C ASP A 170 36.14 9.38 23.25
N GLY A 171 36.04 10.71 23.28
CA GLY A 171 37.17 11.62 23.10
C GLY A 171 37.70 11.72 21.67
N ARG A 172 36.98 11.15 20.70
CA ARG A 172 37.32 11.11 19.28
C ARG A 172 36.24 11.76 18.44
N GLN A 173 36.65 12.42 17.36
CA GLN A 173 35.74 12.85 16.29
C GLN A 173 35.48 11.70 15.32
N TRP A 174 34.22 11.43 15.05
CA TRP A 174 33.80 10.39 14.12
C TRP A 174 33.50 10.96 12.73
N THR A 175 33.77 10.18 11.70
CA THR A 175 33.58 10.56 10.30
C THR A 175 32.73 9.56 9.53
N ALA A 176 32.37 9.91 8.30
CA ALA A 176 31.66 9.03 7.38
C ALA A 176 32.41 7.71 7.12
N ARG A 177 33.75 7.72 7.10
CA ARG A 177 34.57 6.51 6.90
C ARG A 177 34.46 5.51 8.04
N ASP A 178 34.24 6.01 9.25
CA ASP A 178 34.12 5.17 10.43
C ASP A 178 32.80 4.41 10.52
N ILE A 179 31.75 4.97 9.92
CA ILE A 179 30.38 4.46 10.05
C ILE A 179 29.89 3.75 8.79
N GLY A 180 30.51 3.97 7.63
CA GLY A 180 30.13 3.36 6.36
C GLY A 180 30.48 1.87 6.29
N LEU A 181 29.50 1.02 5.99
CA LEU A 181 29.69 -0.42 5.82
C LEU A 181 29.95 -0.76 4.35
N SER A 182 31.21 -0.66 3.92
CA SER A 182 31.62 -0.87 2.51
C SER A 182 31.28 -2.26 1.93
N HIS A 183 31.06 -3.26 2.78
CA HIS A 183 30.61 -4.59 2.37
C HIS A 183 29.07 -4.72 2.23
N ARG A 184 28.33 -3.64 2.51
CA ARG A 184 26.85 -3.55 2.42
C ARG A 184 26.41 -2.39 1.55
N THR A 185 26.94 -2.30 0.33
CA THR A 185 26.46 -1.36 -0.70
C THR A 185 25.06 -1.73 -1.17
N CYS A 186 24.34 -0.80 -1.81
CA CYS A 186 23.14 -1.16 -2.57
C CYS A 186 23.52 -2.11 -3.72
N ALA A 187 22.82 -3.23 -3.88
CA ALA A 187 23.16 -4.27 -4.85
C ALA A 187 23.17 -3.78 -6.32
N TRP A 188 22.27 -2.86 -6.69
CA TRP A 188 22.14 -2.31 -8.04
C TRP A 188 22.77 -0.92 -8.22
N MET A 189 23.29 -0.32 -7.13
CA MET A 189 23.95 0.99 -7.13
C MET A 189 25.17 0.98 -6.20
N THR A 190 26.19 0.20 -6.56
CA THR A 190 27.34 -0.07 -5.67
C THR A 190 28.24 1.15 -5.49
N HIS A 191 28.21 2.11 -6.42
CA HIS A 191 29.00 3.34 -6.34
C HIS A 191 28.25 4.51 -5.70
N GLY A 192 26.95 4.33 -5.43
CA GLY A 192 26.09 5.35 -4.85
C GLY A 192 26.10 5.35 -3.33
N PHE A 193 25.52 4.31 -2.71
CA PHE A 193 25.21 4.27 -1.28
C PHE A 193 25.54 2.93 -0.61
N MET A 194 25.81 2.99 0.69
CA MET A 194 26.04 1.84 1.55
C MET A 194 25.35 1.98 2.91
N SER A 195 25.09 0.87 3.58
CA SER A 195 24.55 0.88 4.95
C SER A 195 25.47 1.62 5.92
N VAL A 196 24.86 2.13 6.99
CA VAL A 196 25.55 2.74 8.13
C VAL A 196 25.61 1.75 9.29
N ASN A 197 26.72 1.72 10.03
CA ASN A 197 26.83 0.95 11.26
C ASN A 197 25.97 1.57 12.37
N THR A 198 24.75 1.08 12.54
CA THR A 198 23.81 1.58 13.56
C THR A 198 24.07 1.07 14.98
N ASN A 199 25.08 0.21 15.18
CA ASN A 199 25.46 -0.31 16.49
C ASN A 199 26.31 0.67 17.32
N ILE A 200 26.76 1.78 16.73
CA ILE A 200 27.60 2.79 17.36
C ILE A 200 26.88 4.15 17.39
N GLY A 201 27.22 4.99 18.38
CA GLY A 201 26.58 6.30 18.57
C GLY A 201 26.73 7.21 17.36
N ALA A 202 27.91 7.21 16.74
CA ALA A 202 28.18 7.99 15.54
C ALA A 202 27.30 7.64 14.33
N GLY A 203 27.03 6.36 14.08
CA GLY A 203 26.17 5.93 12.99
C GLY A 203 24.71 6.35 13.21
N ARG A 204 24.22 6.21 14.44
CA ARG A 204 22.91 6.75 14.85
C ARG A 204 22.85 8.27 14.77
N ALA A 205 23.93 8.96 15.13
CA ALA A 205 24.02 10.42 15.04
C ALA A 205 23.92 10.92 13.60
N PHE A 206 24.60 10.25 12.66
CA PHE A 206 24.49 10.57 11.23
C PHE A 206 23.06 10.42 10.73
N LEU A 207 22.43 9.26 10.94
CA LEU A 207 21.03 9.04 10.54
C LEU A 207 20.10 10.06 11.23
N ARG A 208 20.28 10.34 12.52
CA ARG A 208 19.49 11.36 13.24
C ARG A 208 19.62 12.73 12.56
N SER A 209 20.82 13.10 12.13
CA SER A 209 21.06 14.37 11.43
C SER A 209 20.39 14.46 10.05
N LEU A 210 20.25 13.33 9.35
CA LEU A 210 19.52 13.23 8.08
C LEU A 210 18.01 13.37 8.29
N TYR A 211 17.42 12.54 9.14
CA TYR A 211 15.97 12.58 9.36
C TYR A 211 15.50 13.87 10.02
N ARG A 212 16.35 14.51 10.84
CA ARG A 212 16.07 15.86 11.34
C ARG A 212 16.07 16.90 10.23
N GLN A 213 17.03 16.86 9.31
CA GLN A 213 17.07 17.73 8.14
C GLN A 213 15.78 17.59 7.30
N TYR A 214 15.32 16.36 7.06
CA TYR A 214 14.08 16.13 6.30
C TYR A 214 12.84 16.66 7.04
N ALA A 215 12.79 16.50 8.36
CA ALA A 215 11.73 17.07 9.18
C ALA A 215 11.73 18.61 9.14
N ASP A 216 12.91 19.24 9.21
CA ASP A 216 13.07 20.69 9.15
C ASP A 216 12.70 21.25 7.77
N TRP A 217 12.89 20.48 6.68
CA TRP A 217 12.37 20.81 5.35
C TRP A 217 10.86 20.63 5.21
N GLY A 218 10.18 20.05 6.19
CA GLY A 218 8.73 19.80 6.09
C GLY A 218 8.36 18.54 5.31
N VAL A 219 9.21 17.51 5.26
CA VAL A 219 8.84 16.21 4.66
C VAL A 219 7.78 15.49 5.51
N ASP A 220 6.76 14.91 4.89
CA ASP A 220 5.69 14.09 5.52
C ASP A 220 5.81 12.60 5.22
N PHE A 221 6.63 12.22 4.23
CA PHE A 221 6.74 10.86 3.71
C PHE A 221 8.15 10.60 3.20
N VAL A 222 8.75 9.50 3.63
CA VAL A 222 10.05 9.03 3.13
C VAL A 222 9.93 7.62 2.57
N LYS A 223 10.47 7.39 1.37
CA LYS A 223 10.62 6.07 0.75
C LYS A 223 12.10 5.69 0.77
N VAL A 224 12.50 4.78 1.66
CA VAL A 224 13.89 4.35 1.82
C VAL A 224 14.13 3.10 0.99
N ASP A 225 15.09 3.18 0.08
CA ASP A 225 15.38 2.18 -0.93
C ASP A 225 16.70 1.45 -0.67
N CYS A 226 16.88 0.32 -1.36
CA CYS A 226 17.95 -0.64 -1.11
C CYS A 226 18.08 -1.08 0.36
N ILE A 227 16.98 -1.14 1.12
CA ILE A 227 17.01 -1.49 2.55
C ILE A 227 16.19 -2.75 2.87
N PHE A 228 15.33 -3.18 1.94
CA PHE A 228 14.46 -4.34 2.08
C PHE A 228 14.68 -5.38 0.96
N GLY A 229 14.00 -6.52 1.04
CA GLY A 229 14.17 -7.61 0.07
C GLY A 229 15.59 -8.19 0.08
N THR A 230 16.27 -8.17 -1.06
CA THR A 230 17.65 -8.68 -1.19
C THR A 230 18.68 -7.89 -0.39
N ASP A 231 18.42 -6.61 -0.13
CA ASP A 231 19.31 -5.70 0.61
C ASP A 231 18.91 -5.58 2.10
N TYR A 232 18.21 -6.58 2.62
CA TYR A 232 17.54 -6.52 3.91
C TYR A 232 18.44 -6.09 5.07
N SER A 233 18.10 -4.96 5.68
CA SER A 233 18.86 -4.33 6.77
C SER A 233 17.94 -3.98 7.95
N PRO A 234 17.48 -4.98 8.72
CA PRO A 234 16.47 -4.77 9.77
C PRO A 234 16.94 -3.80 10.87
N GLU A 235 18.20 -3.85 11.28
CA GLU A 235 18.75 -2.97 12.31
C GLU A 235 18.70 -1.50 11.88
N GLU A 236 18.93 -1.25 10.59
CA GLU A 236 18.87 0.10 10.02
C GLU A 236 17.41 0.57 9.90
N ILE A 237 16.49 -0.30 9.46
CA ILE A 237 15.04 -0.01 9.42
C ILE A 237 14.51 0.37 10.81
N ILE A 238 14.85 -0.44 11.83
CA ILE A 238 14.43 -0.21 13.22
C ILE A 238 15.02 1.11 13.73
N THR A 239 16.30 1.38 13.46
CA THR A 239 16.96 2.63 13.87
C THR A 239 16.28 3.85 13.23
N ILE A 240 15.96 3.80 11.93
CA ILE A 240 15.22 4.86 11.25
C ILE A 240 13.86 5.07 11.92
N SER A 241 13.13 3.98 12.19
CA SER A 241 11.83 3.99 12.85
C SER A 241 11.88 4.67 14.23
N GLU A 242 12.88 4.35 15.05
CA GLU A 242 13.10 4.97 16.36
C GLU A 242 13.38 6.47 16.23
N LEU A 243 14.26 6.86 15.29
CA LEU A 243 14.61 8.26 15.07
C LEU A 243 13.41 9.08 14.60
N LEU A 244 12.53 8.52 13.76
CA LEU A 244 11.27 9.16 13.37
C LEU A 244 10.30 9.32 14.56
N GLN A 245 10.39 8.45 15.58
CA GLN A 245 9.62 8.60 16.82
C GLN A 245 10.17 9.71 17.73
N GLU A 246 11.46 10.04 17.63
CA GLU A 246 12.06 11.19 18.33
C GLU A 246 11.64 12.54 17.71
N ILE A 247 11.05 12.53 16.51
CA ILE A 247 10.64 13.72 15.76
C ILE A 247 9.15 14.01 15.99
N ASP A 248 8.84 15.25 16.39
CA ASP A 248 7.48 15.73 16.64
C ASP A 248 6.63 15.82 15.37
N ARG A 249 7.28 15.92 14.20
CA ARG A 249 6.63 15.90 12.90
C ARG A 249 6.29 14.45 12.48
N PRO A 250 5.02 14.13 12.20
CA PRO A 250 4.64 12.85 11.63
C PRO A 250 5.25 12.63 10.24
N ILE A 251 6.08 11.59 10.06
CA ILE A 251 6.66 11.20 8.78
C ILE A 251 6.34 9.73 8.51
N ILE A 252 5.65 9.46 7.40
CA ILE A 252 5.37 8.10 6.92
C ILE A 252 6.66 7.43 6.47
N LEU A 253 6.92 6.22 6.96
CA LEU A 253 8.06 5.40 6.55
C LEU A 253 7.62 4.31 5.56
N SER A 254 8.06 4.46 4.31
CA SER A 254 7.97 3.46 3.25
C SER A 254 9.34 2.82 3.02
N ILE A 255 9.42 1.49 2.87
CA ILE A 255 10.69 0.79 2.56
C ILE A 255 10.63 -0.01 1.25
N SER A 256 11.77 -0.08 0.57
CA SER A 256 11.95 -0.57 -0.80
C SER A 256 13.37 -1.17 -1.00
N PRO A 257 13.60 -2.02 -2.02
CA PRO A 257 12.60 -2.69 -2.85
C PRO A 257 12.10 -3.98 -2.18
N GLY A 258 11.16 -4.67 -2.83
CA GLY A 258 10.56 -5.91 -2.31
C GLY A 258 11.03 -7.18 -3.03
N THR A 259 12.23 -7.18 -3.61
CA THR A 259 12.77 -8.33 -4.35
C THR A 259 12.91 -9.55 -3.44
N ALA A 260 12.31 -10.68 -3.85
CA ALA A 260 12.33 -11.96 -3.12
C ALA A 260 11.78 -11.90 -1.68
N VAL A 261 10.86 -10.96 -1.41
CA VAL A 261 10.23 -10.81 -0.10
C VAL A 261 9.26 -11.96 0.20
N THR A 262 9.23 -12.38 1.46
CA THR A 262 8.27 -13.36 2.00
C THR A 262 7.56 -12.77 3.22
N PRO A 263 6.39 -13.30 3.62
CA PRO A 263 5.71 -12.84 4.84
C PRO A 263 6.58 -12.94 6.11
N ALA A 264 7.48 -13.93 6.17
CA ALA A 264 8.41 -14.10 7.29
C ALA A 264 9.42 -12.94 7.41
N LEU A 265 9.85 -12.36 6.28
CA LEU A 265 10.74 -11.20 6.29
C LEU A 265 10.05 -9.97 6.90
N ALA A 266 8.75 -9.82 6.63
CA ALA A 266 7.96 -8.71 7.14
C ALA A 266 7.62 -8.82 8.63
N GLU A 267 7.70 -10.00 9.26
CA GLU A 267 7.46 -10.17 10.70
C GLU A 267 8.33 -9.27 11.56
N ASN A 268 9.60 -9.10 11.18
CA ASN A 268 10.57 -8.37 12.00
C ASN A 268 10.50 -6.84 11.80
N ILE A 269 9.79 -6.35 10.78
CA ILE A 269 9.78 -4.93 10.43
C ILE A 269 8.40 -4.30 10.34
N SER A 270 7.31 -5.08 10.33
CA SER A 270 5.97 -4.51 10.12
C SER A 270 5.62 -3.46 11.16
N ASP A 271 5.98 -3.70 12.43
CA ASP A 271 5.70 -2.78 13.54
C ASP A 271 6.52 -1.49 13.48
N HIS A 272 7.55 -1.45 12.62
CA HIS A 272 8.50 -0.35 12.50
C HIS A 272 8.27 0.54 11.29
N VAL A 273 7.39 0.17 10.36
CA VAL A 273 7.15 0.91 9.12
C VAL A 273 5.66 1.14 8.88
N ASN A 274 5.33 2.01 7.92
CA ASN A 274 3.94 2.25 7.51
C ASN A 274 3.59 1.53 6.21
N MET A 275 4.58 1.31 5.34
CA MET A 275 4.43 0.49 4.15
C MET A 275 5.77 -0.11 3.75
N TYR A 276 5.72 -1.28 3.12
CA TYR A 276 6.91 -2.00 2.69
C TYR A 276 6.63 -2.75 1.39
N ARG A 277 7.51 -2.59 0.40
CA ARG A 277 7.32 -3.24 -0.90
C ARG A 277 7.45 -4.75 -0.78
N ILE A 278 6.52 -5.49 -1.37
CA ILE A 278 6.51 -6.97 -1.34
C ILE A 278 6.90 -7.64 -2.65
N THR A 279 7.21 -6.86 -3.67
CA THR A 279 7.69 -7.29 -5.00
C THR A 279 8.88 -6.46 -5.47
N GLY A 280 9.52 -6.86 -6.57
CA GLY A 280 10.40 -5.94 -7.31
C GLY A 280 9.63 -4.76 -7.90
N ASP A 281 10.33 -3.90 -8.65
CA ASP A 281 9.73 -2.80 -9.41
C ASP A 281 8.61 -3.30 -10.33
N ASP A 282 7.40 -2.75 -10.16
CA ASP A 282 6.28 -2.98 -11.05
C ASP A 282 6.38 -2.05 -12.26
N TRP A 283 6.25 -2.62 -13.45
CA TRP A 283 6.22 -1.89 -14.70
C TRP A 283 5.02 -2.30 -15.54
N ASP A 284 4.76 -1.56 -16.59
CA ASP A 284 3.59 -1.67 -17.45
C ASP A 284 3.65 -2.87 -18.42
N ASN A 285 3.99 -4.06 -17.92
CA ASN A 285 3.92 -5.31 -18.64
C ASN A 285 3.18 -6.37 -17.81
N TRP A 286 2.40 -7.22 -18.49
CA TRP A 286 1.53 -8.18 -17.82
C TRP A 286 2.28 -9.20 -16.94
N LYS A 287 3.53 -9.50 -17.26
CA LYS A 287 4.34 -10.44 -16.47
C LYS A 287 4.57 -9.89 -15.06
N ASP A 288 4.84 -8.60 -14.93
CA ASP A 288 5.02 -7.97 -13.62
C ASP A 288 3.68 -7.90 -12.88
N VAL A 289 2.62 -7.38 -13.52
CA VAL A 289 1.25 -7.32 -12.96
C VAL A 289 0.76 -8.69 -12.45
N SER A 290 0.91 -9.74 -13.27
CA SER A 290 0.46 -11.10 -12.92
C SER A 290 1.22 -11.73 -11.75
N SER A 291 2.47 -11.32 -11.51
CA SER A 291 3.29 -11.83 -10.40
C SER A 291 2.77 -11.42 -9.02
N HIS A 292 2.06 -10.28 -8.95
CA HIS A 292 1.50 -9.75 -7.70
C HIS A 292 0.37 -10.59 -7.11
N PHE A 293 -0.37 -11.35 -7.93
CA PHE A 293 -1.49 -12.17 -7.45
C PHE A 293 -1.03 -13.20 -6.40
N GLY A 294 0.04 -13.94 -6.68
CA GLY A 294 0.55 -14.96 -5.76
C GLY A 294 1.16 -14.34 -4.50
N VAL A 295 1.96 -13.28 -4.66
CA VAL A 295 2.62 -12.60 -3.53
C VAL A 295 1.57 -11.99 -2.60
N SER A 296 0.60 -11.25 -3.14
CA SER A 296 -0.46 -10.62 -2.34
C SER A 296 -1.32 -11.65 -1.59
N SER A 297 -1.64 -12.79 -2.21
CA SER A 297 -2.34 -13.90 -1.55
C SER A 297 -1.55 -14.44 -0.35
N SER A 298 -0.22 -14.58 -0.47
CA SER A 298 0.63 -15.04 0.63
C SER A 298 0.63 -14.07 1.82
N PHE A 299 0.67 -12.76 1.56
CA PHE A 299 0.64 -11.72 2.59
C PHE A 299 -0.74 -11.58 3.24
N ALA A 300 -1.82 -11.74 2.47
CA ALA A 300 -3.17 -11.81 2.99
C ALA A 300 -3.34 -13.02 3.93
N THR A 301 -2.86 -14.19 3.52
CA THR A 301 -2.89 -15.43 4.32
C THR A 301 -2.12 -15.28 5.63
N ALA A 302 -0.97 -14.61 5.59
CA ALA A 302 -0.17 -14.27 6.76
C ALA A 302 -0.75 -13.13 7.61
N LYS A 303 -1.94 -12.61 7.28
CA LYS A 303 -2.64 -11.53 7.99
C LYS A 303 -1.81 -10.25 8.12
N LYS A 304 -1.01 -9.95 7.09
CA LYS A 304 -0.11 -8.79 7.08
C LYS A 304 -0.75 -7.49 6.58
N ILE A 305 -1.91 -7.57 5.95
CA ILE A 305 -2.63 -6.39 5.46
C ILE A 305 -3.15 -5.56 6.64
N GLY A 306 -2.62 -4.34 6.82
CA GLY A 306 -3.03 -3.45 7.89
C GLY A 306 -2.63 -3.95 9.28
N ALA A 307 -1.48 -4.63 9.38
CA ALA A 307 -0.88 -5.01 10.65
C ALA A 307 -0.51 -3.77 11.48
N THR A 308 -0.09 -3.97 12.74
CA THR A 308 0.50 -2.87 13.53
C THR A 308 1.71 -2.32 12.78
N GLY A 309 1.89 -0.99 12.82
CA GLY A 309 2.99 -0.31 12.17
C GLY A 309 3.41 0.95 12.91
N LEU A 310 4.37 1.66 12.33
CA LEU A 310 4.94 2.88 12.92
C LEU A 310 3.86 3.91 13.22
N ARG A 311 3.60 4.16 14.51
CA ARG A 311 2.56 5.09 14.99
C ARG A 311 1.19 4.84 14.33
N GLY A 312 0.85 3.60 13.97
CA GLY A 312 -0.43 3.28 13.34
C GLY A 312 -0.48 1.91 12.67
N ARG A 313 -0.69 1.86 11.34
CA ARG A 313 -0.76 0.60 10.58
C ARG A 313 0.36 0.47 9.56
N SER A 314 0.65 -0.78 9.21
CA SER A 314 1.58 -1.15 8.15
C SER A 314 0.87 -1.85 6.99
N TRP A 315 1.22 -1.45 5.76
CA TRP A 315 0.59 -1.92 4.53
C TRP A 315 1.59 -2.61 3.60
N PRO A 316 1.36 -3.87 3.21
CA PRO A 316 2.09 -4.50 2.11
C PRO A 316 1.90 -3.68 0.82
N ASP A 317 3.00 -3.28 0.21
CA ASP A 317 3.03 -2.40 -0.96
C ASP A 317 3.34 -3.18 -2.23
N LEU A 318 2.38 -3.17 -3.17
CA LEU A 318 2.50 -3.78 -4.50
C LEU A 318 3.18 -2.84 -5.50
N ASP A 319 3.73 -1.72 -5.04
CA ASP A 319 4.39 -0.70 -5.83
C ASP A 319 3.42 0.27 -6.56
N MET A 320 4.01 1.20 -7.31
CA MET A 320 3.32 2.25 -8.04
C MET A 320 2.43 1.70 -9.17
N LEU A 321 1.51 2.55 -9.65
CA LEU A 321 0.63 2.26 -10.78
C LEU A 321 1.24 2.88 -12.05
N PRO A 322 1.82 2.06 -12.96
CA PRO A 322 2.52 2.54 -14.15
C PRO A 322 1.51 2.82 -15.27
N PHE A 323 0.64 3.80 -15.06
CA PHE A 323 -0.45 4.18 -15.97
C PHE A 323 -0.20 5.55 -16.60
N GLY A 324 -0.76 5.80 -17.79
CA GLY A 324 -0.69 7.11 -18.45
C GLY A 324 0.64 7.35 -19.18
N TRP A 325 1.25 8.52 -18.98
CA TRP A 325 2.46 8.95 -19.67
C TRP A 325 3.71 8.68 -18.83
N LEU A 326 4.60 7.83 -19.34
CA LEU A 326 5.69 7.15 -18.64
C LEU A 326 7.04 7.34 -19.35
N THR A 327 8.08 6.82 -18.71
CA THR A 327 9.42 6.62 -19.26
C THR A 327 9.88 5.17 -19.09
N ASP A 328 11.07 4.84 -19.58
CA ASP A 328 11.72 3.55 -19.35
C ASP A 328 12.59 3.60 -18.08
N PRO A 329 12.81 2.48 -17.37
CA PRO A 329 13.66 2.47 -16.18
C PRO A 329 15.08 2.97 -16.47
N SER A 330 15.62 3.79 -15.56
CA SER A 330 17.02 4.26 -15.59
C SER A 330 17.45 5.07 -16.81
N VAL A 331 16.51 5.66 -17.55
CA VAL A 331 16.86 6.61 -18.62
C VAL A 331 17.10 8.01 -18.07
N ASN A 332 17.87 8.80 -18.84
CA ASN A 332 18.20 10.20 -18.54
C ASN A 332 17.32 11.20 -19.33
N GLN A 333 16.19 10.75 -19.89
CA GLN A 333 15.25 11.55 -20.68
C GLN A 333 13.83 11.01 -20.51
N GLY A 334 12.82 11.86 -20.69
CA GLY A 334 11.41 11.46 -20.58
C GLY A 334 10.59 12.47 -19.77
N PRO A 335 9.30 12.18 -19.52
CA PRO A 335 8.53 11.04 -20.02
C PRO A 335 8.34 11.06 -21.55
N HIS A 336 8.31 9.88 -22.20
CA HIS A 336 8.32 9.77 -23.67
C HIS A 336 7.41 8.69 -24.26
N ARG A 337 6.65 7.94 -23.45
CA ARG A 337 5.77 6.88 -23.96
C ARG A 337 4.48 6.75 -23.16
N LYS A 338 3.48 6.11 -23.77
CA LYS A 338 2.29 5.67 -23.05
C LYS A 338 2.56 4.35 -22.32
N CYS A 339 1.74 4.08 -21.31
CA CYS A 339 1.56 2.77 -20.71
C CYS A 339 1.26 1.71 -21.78
N ASN A 340 1.95 0.58 -21.69
CA ASN A 340 1.82 -0.59 -22.57
C ASN A 340 0.74 -1.57 -22.11
N LEU A 341 0.23 -1.42 -20.88
CA LEU A 341 -0.92 -2.20 -20.41
C LEU A 341 -2.18 -1.78 -21.15
N THR A 342 -2.93 -2.78 -21.61
CA THR A 342 -4.29 -2.59 -22.12
C THR A 342 -5.21 -2.06 -21.01
N LEU A 343 -6.33 -1.46 -21.41
CA LEU A 343 -7.29 -0.92 -20.45
C LEU A 343 -7.82 -1.99 -19.47
N ASP A 344 -7.96 -3.24 -19.92
CA ASP A 344 -8.43 -4.33 -19.05
C ASP A 344 -7.36 -4.81 -18.08
N GLU A 345 -6.09 -4.79 -18.47
CA GLU A 345 -4.97 -5.05 -17.56
C GLU A 345 -4.83 -3.95 -16.50
N GLN A 346 -5.00 -2.67 -16.89
CA GLN A 346 -5.02 -1.54 -15.94
C GLN A 346 -6.17 -1.68 -14.93
N LYS A 347 -7.37 -2.07 -15.38
CA LYS A 347 -8.51 -2.36 -14.49
C LYS A 347 -8.21 -3.54 -13.57
N ALA A 348 -7.61 -4.62 -14.08
CA ALA A 348 -7.25 -5.79 -13.29
C ALA A 348 -6.23 -5.43 -12.20
N GLN A 349 -5.21 -4.64 -12.55
CA GLN A 349 -4.21 -4.14 -11.61
C GLN A 349 -4.84 -3.26 -10.53
N MET A 350 -5.62 -2.25 -10.90
CA MET A 350 -6.29 -1.36 -9.95
C MET A 350 -7.24 -2.14 -9.02
N ALA A 351 -7.95 -3.14 -9.54
CA ALA A 351 -8.80 -4.01 -8.74
C ALA A 351 -7.99 -4.84 -7.72
N LEU A 352 -6.87 -5.43 -8.14
CA LEU A 352 -5.98 -6.18 -7.25
C LEU A 352 -5.43 -5.29 -6.14
N TRP A 353 -4.83 -4.13 -6.46
CA TRP A 353 -4.29 -3.18 -5.48
C TRP A 353 -5.35 -2.72 -4.48
N SER A 354 -6.58 -2.53 -4.96
CA SER A 354 -7.70 -2.15 -4.11
C SER A 354 -8.11 -3.28 -3.16
N MET A 355 -8.23 -4.50 -3.66
CA MET A 355 -8.59 -5.68 -2.87
C MET A 355 -7.47 -6.14 -1.93
N THR A 356 -6.21 -5.82 -2.18
CA THR A 356 -5.12 -6.16 -1.26
C THR A 356 -4.84 -5.04 -0.26
N LYS A 357 -5.54 -3.90 -0.43
CA LYS A 357 -5.33 -2.66 0.33
C LYS A 357 -3.87 -2.17 0.22
N SER A 358 -3.26 -2.36 -0.94
CA SER A 358 -1.97 -1.75 -1.26
C SER A 358 -2.08 -0.22 -1.19
N PRO A 359 -1.04 0.50 -0.79
CA PRO A 359 -0.91 1.92 -1.10
C PRO A 359 -1.17 2.16 -2.60
N LEU A 360 -1.82 3.28 -2.92
CA LEU A 360 -2.12 3.65 -4.30
C LEU A 360 -1.29 4.87 -4.70
N MET A 361 -0.11 4.63 -5.27
CA MET A 361 0.78 5.66 -5.78
C MET A 361 0.73 5.68 -7.31
N TYR A 362 0.16 6.73 -7.91
CA TYR A 362 0.16 6.91 -9.36
C TYR A 362 1.57 7.30 -9.84
N GLY A 363 2.10 6.65 -10.87
CA GLY A 363 3.46 6.89 -11.38
C GLY A 363 3.55 7.80 -12.61
N GLY A 364 2.46 7.95 -13.36
CA GLY A 364 2.46 8.70 -14.63
C GLY A 364 2.51 10.21 -14.47
N ASP A 365 2.85 10.89 -15.56
CA ASP A 365 2.84 12.36 -15.62
C ASP A 365 1.41 12.88 -15.74
N LEU A 366 0.90 13.49 -14.66
CA LEU A 366 -0.46 14.00 -14.53
C LEU A 366 -0.79 15.11 -15.54
N ARG A 367 0.23 15.78 -16.10
CA ARG A 367 0.05 16.78 -17.17
C ARG A 367 -0.52 16.16 -18.45
N ASN A 368 -0.36 14.85 -18.60
CA ASN A 368 -0.85 14.06 -19.73
C ASN A 368 -1.89 13.01 -19.29
N LEU A 369 -2.56 13.22 -18.15
CA LEU A 369 -3.58 12.30 -17.64
C LEU A 369 -4.86 12.36 -18.49
N ASP A 370 -5.17 11.26 -19.17
CA ASP A 370 -6.42 11.10 -19.91
C ASP A 370 -7.60 10.64 -19.02
N ASP A 371 -8.82 10.85 -19.53
CA ASP A 371 -10.06 10.56 -18.80
C ASP A 371 -10.25 9.06 -18.51
N SER A 372 -9.73 8.17 -19.36
CA SER A 372 -9.87 6.73 -19.16
C SER A 372 -9.04 6.27 -17.97
N THR A 373 -7.78 6.70 -17.90
CA THR A 373 -6.92 6.45 -16.75
C THR A 373 -7.46 7.14 -15.49
N LEU A 374 -7.90 8.40 -15.59
CA LEU A 374 -8.49 9.12 -14.46
C LEU A 374 -9.69 8.35 -13.86
N ASN A 375 -10.59 7.84 -14.70
CA ASN A 375 -11.76 7.08 -14.26
C ASN A 375 -11.39 5.77 -13.54
N ILE A 376 -10.28 5.12 -13.91
CA ILE A 376 -9.80 3.91 -13.24
C ILE A 376 -9.28 4.27 -11.84
N ILE A 377 -8.36 5.24 -11.75
CA ILE A 377 -7.69 5.57 -10.49
C ILE A 377 -8.59 6.34 -9.51
N THR A 378 -9.70 6.92 -9.98
CA THR A 378 -10.69 7.62 -9.14
C THR A 378 -12.00 6.82 -8.93
N ASN A 379 -12.06 5.56 -9.37
CA ASN A 379 -13.26 4.73 -9.22
C ASN A 379 -13.68 4.60 -7.74
N SER A 380 -14.82 5.20 -7.39
CA SER A 380 -15.27 5.29 -5.99
C SER A 380 -15.48 3.94 -5.31
N GLY A 381 -15.85 2.89 -6.05
CA GLY A 381 -16.03 1.54 -5.52
C GLY A 381 -14.69 0.91 -5.14
N LEU A 382 -13.71 0.97 -6.03
CA LEU A 382 -12.35 0.46 -5.80
C LEU A 382 -11.66 1.19 -4.66
N LEU A 383 -11.76 2.53 -4.61
CA LEU A 383 -11.21 3.33 -3.52
C LEU A 383 -11.85 3.02 -2.16
N LYS A 384 -13.16 2.76 -2.12
CA LYS A 384 -13.86 2.33 -0.90
C LYS A 384 -13.41 0.93 -0.46
N ILE A 385 -13.19 0.01 -1.39
CA ILE A 385 -12.61 -1.30 -1.08
C ILE A 385 -11.22 -1.08 -0.47
N ASN A 386 -10.32 -0.37 -1.15
CA ASN A 386 -8.97 -0.09 -0.67
C ASN A 386 -8.95 0.49 0.75
N HIS A 387 -9.82 1.45 1.08
CA HIS A 387 -9.89 2.07 2.40
C HIS A 387 -10.61 1.24 3.46
N TYR A 388 -11.82 0.75 3.19
CA TYR A 388 -12.74 0.32 4.25
C TYR A 388 -12.94 -1.18 4.37
N SER A 389 -12.57 -1.96 3.34
CA SER A 389 -12.62 -3.42 3.43
C SER A 389 -11.65 -3.95 4.51
N ARG A 390 -11.93 -5.15 5.02
CA ARG A 390 -11.16 -5.82 6.07
C ARG A 390 -11.14 -7.32 5.80
N ASN A 391 -10.12 -8.00 6.33
CA ASN A 391 -9.92 -9.45 6.19
C ASN A 391 -9.91 -9.89 4.72
N ASN A 392 -9.27 -9.08 3.87
CA ASN A 392 -9.17 -9.35 2.45
C ASN A 392 -8.25 -10.55 2.25
N MET A 393 -8.76 -11.56 1.58
CA MET A 393 -8.05 -12.82 1.37
C MET A 393 -8.56 -13.51 0.12
N GLU A 394 -7.71 -14.35 -0.47
CA GLU A 394 -8.08 -15.19 -1.59
C GLU A 394 -9.08 -16.27 -1.13
N PHE A 395 -10.10 -16.54 -1.95
CA PHE A 395 -11.00 -17.69 -1.77
C PHE A 395 -10.43 -18.91 -2.48
N HIS A 396 -10.05 -19.91 -1.70
CA HIS A 396 -9.52 -21.16 -2.25
C HIS A 396 -10.62 -22.17 -2.65
N TYR A 397 -11.92 -21.93 -2.35
CA TYR A 397 -13.04 -22.69 -2.94
C TYR A 397 -13.95 -21.78 -3.76
N VAL A 398 -14.26 -22.22 -4.97
CA VAL A 398 -15.55 -21.96 -5.60
C VAL A 398 -16.06 -23.31 -6.10
N HIS A 399 -17.11 -23.85 -5.48
CA HIS A 399 -17.73 -25.10 -5.92
C HIS A 399 -18.98 -24.76 -6.74
N SER A 400 -19.11 -25.34 -7.94
CA SER A 400 -20.40 -25.50 -8.59
C SER A 400 -20.95 -26.88 -8.20
N GLU A 401 -22.11 -26.91 -7.55
CA GLU A 401 -22.88 -28.15 -7.41
C GLU A 401 -23.82 -28.26 -8.61
N ARG A 402 -23.65 -29.30 -9.45
CA ARG A 402 -24.68 -29.73 -10.38
C ARG A 402 -25.80 -30.36 -9.55
N THR A 403 -26.95 -29.69 -9.42
CA THR A 403 -28.17 -30.34 -8.92
C THR A 403 -28.68 -31.28 -10.01
N SER A 404 -28.24 -32.54 -10.01
CA SER A 404 -28.80 -33.58 -10.86
C SER A 404 -30.18 -33.98 -10.33
N ASN A 405 -31.23 -33.31 -10.79
CA ASN A 405 -32.57 -33.89 -10.75
C ASN A 405 -32.73 -34.78 -12.00
N GLY A 406 -32.50 -36.07 -11.80
CA GLY A 406 -32.72 -37.10 -12.81
C GLY A 406 -32.26 -38.44 -12.23
N GLU A 407 -33.21 -39.21 -11.71
CA GLU A 407 -33.02 -40.57 -11.22
C GLU A 407 -32.16 -41.38 -12.20
N HIS A 408 -31.03 -41.91 -11.74
CA HIS A 408 -30.62 -43.27 -12.06
C HIS A 408 -29.71 -43.80 -10.95
N SER A 409 -30.15 -44.92 -10.38
CA SER A 409 -29.47 -45.72 -9.38
C SER A 409 -28.08 -46.14 -9.86
N GLY A 410 -27.05 -45.58 -9.26
CA GLY A 410 -25.68 -46.04 -9.41
C GLY A 410 -24.93 -45.77 -8.11
N HIS A 411 -24.82 -46.78 -7.25
CA HIS A 411 -24.01 -46.70 -6.05
C HIS A 411 -22.56 -46.31 -6.40
N PHE A 412 -22.15 -45.10 -6.00
CA PHE A 412 -20.74 -44.79 -5.78
C PHE A 412 -20.56 -44.21 -4.38
N ARG A 413 -20.27 -45.10 -3.43
CA ARG A 413 -19.67 -44.73 -2.15
C ARG A 413 -18.25 -44.25 -2.42
N SER A 414 -17.97 -42.97 -2.19
CA SER A 414 -16.60 -42.49 -2.02
C SER A 414 -15.98 -43.20 -0.79
N PRO A 415 -14.79 -43.81 -0.89
CA PRO A 415 -14.17 -44.55 0.22
C PRO A 415 -13.55 -43.63 1.28
N TYR A 416 -13.65 -42.29 1.14
CA TYR A 416 -13.17 -41.35 2.14
C TYR A 416 -14.34 -40.68 2.86
N PRO A 417 -14.57 -40.96 4.16
CA PRO A 417 -15.48 -40.17 4.96
C PRO A 417 -14.89 -38.76 5.11
N VAL A 418 -15.34 -37.83 4.28
CA VAL A 418 -15.03 -36.41 4.48
C VAL A 418 -15.88 -35.94 5.66
N ARG A 419 -15.25 -35.80 6.83
CA ARG A 419 -15.83 -35.07 7.96
C ARG A 419 -16.00 -33.61 7.53
N VAL A 420 -17.18 -33.28 7.03
CA VAL A 420 -17.65 -31.90 6.94
C VAL A 420 -17.92 -31.46 8.37
N THR A 421 -17.04 -30.63 8.93
CA THR A 421 -17.34 -29.94 10.19
C THR A 421 -18.60 -29.12 9.98
N LYS A 422 -19.59 -29.26 10.86
CA LYS A 422 -20.77 -28.39 10.94
C LYS A 422 -20.29 -26.95 11.17
N ASN A 423 -20.01 -26.23 10.09
CA ASN A 423 -19.87 -24.79 10.13
C ASN A 423 -21.10 -24.20 9.43
N ASP A 424 -21.85 -23.39 10.17
CA ASP A 424 -22.98 -22.57 9.72
C ASP A 424 -22.52 -21.38 8.83
N GLY A 425 -21.58 -21.64 7.91
CA GLY A 425 -20.96 -20.63 7.07
C GLY A 425 -21.84 -20.17 5.91
N ILE A 426 -21.68 -18.89 5.52
CA ILE A 426 -22.23 -18.34 4.28
C ILE A 426 -21.41 -18.91 3.12
N PHE A 427 -22.08 -19.47 2.12
CA PHE A 427 -21.44 -19.97 0.90
C PHE A 427 -21.68 -18.98 -0.23
N VAL A 428 -20.66 -18.83 -1.09
CA VAL A 428 -20.77 -18.10 -2.34
C VAL A 428 -20.77 -19.14 -3.45
N SER A 429 -21.88 -19.24 -4.18
CA SER A 429 -22.03 -20.18 -5.29
C SER A 429 -21.95 -19.45 -6.62
N LEU A 430 -21.27 -20.07 -7.60
CA LEU A 430 -21.40 -19.70 -8.99
C LEU A 430 -22.58 -20.46 -9.60
N THR A 431 -23.57 -19.73 -10.11
CA THR A 431 -24.68 -20.28 -10.88
C THR A 431 -24.61 -19.76 -12.32
N ALA A 432 -25.18 -20.46 -13.30
CA ALA A 432 -25.33 -19.92 -14.64
C ALA A 432 -26.39 -18.79 -14.62
N CYS A 433 -26.18 -17.73 -15.40
CA CYS A 433 -27.17 -16.65 -15.53
C CYS A 433 -28.11 -16.95 -16.69
N SER A 434 -29.36 -17.34 -16.39
CA SER A 434 -30.39 -17.57 -17.40
C SER A 434 -31.19 -16.31 -17.75
N ASP A 435 -30.79 -15.13 -17.25
CA ASP A 435 -31.49 -13.88 -17.49
C ASP A 435 -31.04 -13.25 -18.83
N ASP A 436 -31.91 -13.34 -19.83
CA ASP A 436 -31.70 -12.79 -21.17
C ASP A 436 -31.59 -11.24 -21.17
N ALA A 437 -32.05 -10.56 -20.11
CA ALA A 437 -31.92 -9.12 -19.96
C ALA A 437 -30.57 -8.69 -19.38
N ALA A 438 -29.77 -9.61 -18.83
CA ALA A 438 -28.44 -9.31 -18.32
C ALA A 438 -27.47 -9.04 -19.49
N LYS A 439 -27.22 -7.76 -19.79
CA LYS A 439 -26.11 -7.32 -20.65
C LYS A 439 -25.01 -6.74 -19.77
N GLY A 440 -23.85 -7.41 -19.73
CA GLY A 440 -22.74 -7.00 -18.84
C GLY A 440 -23.00 -7.37 -17.38
N TRP A 441 -22.50 -6.55 -16.44
CA TRP A 441 -22.71 -6.76 -15.01
C TRP A 441 -24.12 -6.31 -14.58
N TYR A 442 -24.93 -7.25 -14.10
CA TYR A 442 -26.29 -7.01 -13.67
C TYR A 442 -26.50 -7.53 -12.25
N MET A 443 -27.00 -6.67 -11.36
CA MET A 443 -27.39 -7.07 -10.01
C MET A 443 -28.91 -7.16 -9.96
N PHE A 444 -29.44 -8.31 -9.56
CA PHE A 444 -30.87 -8.47 -9.34
C PHE A 444 -31.18 -9.04 -7.97
N PRO A 445 -32.32 -8.65 -7.39
CA PRO A 445 -32.79 -9.27 -6.17
C PRO A 445 -33.36 -10.66 -6.50
N GLN A 446 -32.80 -11.70 -5.87
CA GLN A 446 -33.47 -12.99 -5.74
C GLN A 446 -34.09 -13.02 -4.34
N ASP A 447 -35.39 -13.31 -4.24
CA ASP A 447 -36.15 -13.29 -2.99
C ASP A 447 -36.15 -11.94 -2.24
N GLY A 448 -36.13 -10.83 -2.99
CA GLY A 448 -36.20 -9.48 -2.43
C GLY A 448 -34.90 -8.98 -1.77
N LYS A 449 -33.78 -9.71 -1.93
CA LYS A 449 -32.45 -9.28 -1.43
C LYS A 449 -31.45 -9.12 -2.59
N PRO A 450 -30.73 -7.99 -2.68
CA PRO A 450 -29.77 -7.70 -3.77
C PRO A 450 -28.44 -8.44 -3.56
N ASP A 451 -28.49 -9.77 -3.45
CA ASP A 451 -27.34 -10.61 -3.10
C ASP A 451 -26.76 -11.40 -4.29
N HIS A 452 -27.22 -11.14 -5.52
CA HIS A 452 -26.78 -11.82 -6.74
C HIS A 452 -26.19 -10.83 -7.76
N ILE A 453 -24.99 -11.15 -8.26
CA ILE A 453 -24.28 -10.39 -9.28
C ILE A 453 -24.02 -11.31 -10.47
N CYS A 454 -24.52 -10.96 -11.65
CA CYS A 454 -24.33 -11.77 -12.84
C CYS A 454 -23.58 -11.00 -13.91
N ARG A 455 -22.76 -11.72 -14.69
CA ARG A 455 -22.11 -11.19 -15.88
C ARG A 455 -22.44 -12.08 -17.07
N ASN A 456 -22.96 -11.45 -18.12
CA ASN A 456 -23.13 -12.08 -19.42
C ASN A 456 -22.04 -11.55 -20.37
N TYR A 457 -21.29 -12.44 -21.00
CA TYR A 457 -20.33 -12.07 -22.05
C TYR A 457 -21.08 -11.90 -23.39
N GLU A 458 -20.68 -10.91 -24.20
CA GLU A 458 -21.18 -10.82 -25.58
C GLU A 458 -20.84 -12.09 -26.35
N ILE A 459 -21.77 -12.49 -27.23
CA ILE A 459 -21.79 -13.77 -27.93
C ILE A 459 -20.46 -14.01 -28.67
N LEU A 460 -19.69 -14.98 -28.21
CA LEU A 460 -18.54 -15.54 -28.91
C LEU A 460 -18.89 -16.97 -29.32
N ASN A 461 -18.99 -17.22 -30.63
CA ASN A 461 -19.26 -18.54 -31.23
C ASN A 461 -20.53 -19.24 -30.70
N ASP A 462 -21.69 -18.58 -30.79
CA ASP A 462 -23.03 -19.17 -30.53
C ASP A 462 -23.24 -19.78 -29.12
N LYS A 463 -22.41 -19.42 -28.14
CA LYS A 463 -22.55 -19.88 -26.75
C LYS A 463 -22.57 -18.70 -25.77
N ASN A 464 -23.70 -18.52 -25.08
CA ASN A 464 -23.80 -17.62 -23.93
C ASN A 464 -23.00 -18.22 -22.76
N VAL A 465 -21.83 -17.64 -22.47
CA VAL A 465 -21.13 -17.92 -21.21
C VAL A 465 -21.56 -16.85 -20.22
N SER A 466 -22.38 -17.25 -19.26
CA SER A 466 -22.93 -16.35 -18.27
C SER A 466 -22.71 -16.95 -16.88
N PHE A 467 -22.28 -16.12 -15.93
CA PHE A 467 -22.09 -16.56 -14.55
C PHE A 467 -22.72 -15.58 -13.59
N CYS A 468 -23.28 -16.11 -12.51
CA CYS A 468 -23.91 -15.42 -11.41
C CYS A 468 -23.17 -15.80 -10.13
N LEU A 469 -22.90 -14.81 -9.29
CA LEU A 469 -22.32 -14.96 -7.96
C LEU A 469 -23.40 -14.59 -6.94
N GLY A 470 -23.81 -15.56 -6.12
CA GLY A 470 -24.87 -15.38 -5.13
C GLY A 470 -24.45 -15.82 -3.73
N LYS A 471 -24.97 -15.16 -2.68
CA LYS A 471 -24.90 -15.68 -1.31
C LYS A 471 -25.97 -16.75 -1.13
N THR A 472 -25.59 -17.96 -0.74
CA THR A 472 -26.53 -19.05 -0.43
C THR A 472 -26.42 -19.49 1.03
N LYS A 473 -27.57 -19.77 1.65
CA LYS A 473 -27.63 -20.50 2.93
C LYS A 473 -27.76 -21.99 2.63
N ARG A 474 -27.01 -22.81 3.38
CA ARG A 474 -27.02 -24.27 3.26
C ARG A 474 -28.38 -24.83 3.70
N PHE A 475 -29.03 -25.65 2.87
CA PHE A 475 -30.11 -26.54 3.33
C PHE A 475 -29.47 -27.71 4.08
N LEU A 476 -29.84 -27.89 5.36
CA LEU A 476 -29.55 -29.13 6.08
C LEU A 476 -30.35 -30.25 5.40
N ALA A 477 -29.66 -31.24 4.84
CA ALA A 477 -30.29 -32.49 4.41
C ALA A 477 -31.02 -33.09 5.61
N SER A 478 -32.35 -33.07 5.57
CA SER A 478 -33.18 -33.77 6.55
C SER A 478 -33.17 -35.24 6.21
N ASP A 479 -32.80 -36.08 7.16
CA ASP A 479 -33.59 -37.26 7.46
C ASP A 479 -33.56 -37.47 8.97
N VAL A 480 -34.74 -37.29 9.56
CA VAL A 480 -35.40 -38.09 10.61
C VAL A 480 -36.29 -37.18 11.46
N LEU A 481 -37.59 -37.51 11.44
CA LEU A 481 -38.71 -36.89 12.15
C LEU A 481 -38.50 -36.78 13.67
N THR A 482 -38.98 -35.68 14.29
CA THR A 482 -40.15 -35.72 15.22
C THR A 482 -40.64 -34.32 15.65
N MET A 483 -41.93 -34.09 15.34
CA MET A 483 -43.01 -33.32 15.99
C MET A 483 -42.77 -32.03 16.81
N ASP A 484 -43.38 -30.96 16.27
CA ASP A 484 -44.35 -30.01 16.89
C ASP A 484 -43.84 -28.76 17.64
N THR A 485 -43.89 -27.59 16.98
CA THR A 485 -44.95 -26.55 17.16
C THR A 485 -44.66 -25.30 16.30
N LYS A 486 -45.62 -24.95 15.43
CA LYS A 486 -45.96 -23.68 14.71
C LYS A 486 -44.91 -22.55 14.65
N GLU A 487 -44.51 -21.99 13.49
CA GLU A 487 -45.33 -21.17 12.56
C GLU A 487 -44.60 -20.85 11.22
N HIS A 488 -45.32 -20.99 10.08
CA HIS A 488 -45.15 -20.41 8.71
C HIS A 488 -43.84 -20.67 7.92
N GLN A 489 -43.77 -21.66 7.01
CA GLN A 489 -44.20 -21.67 5.58
C GLN A 489 -43.62 -20.57 4.65
N SER A 490 -42.57 -20.96 3.91
CA SER A 490 -42.34 -20.55 2.50
C SER A 490 -41.78 -21.76 1.75
N LYS A 491 -42.60 -22.39 0.89
CA LYS A 491 -42.18 -23.41 -0.09
C LYS A 491 -41.58 -22.69 -1.30
N PHE A 492 -40.40 -23.07 -1.77
CA PHE A 492 -39.96 -22.72 -3.13
C PHE A 492 -39.22 -23.87 -3.81
N HIS A 493 -39.67 -24.14 -5.04
CA HIS A 493 -39.17 -25.14 -5.96
C HIS A 493 -38.01 -24.59 -6.80
N ILE A 494 -37.05 -25.46 -7.14
CA ILE A 494 -36.01 -25.20 -8.13
C ILE A 494 -36.46 -25.82 -9.46
N SER A 495 -36.54 -24.98 -10.49
CA SER A 495 -36.63 -25.36 -11.91
C SER A 495 -35.29 -25.06 -12.56
N VAL A 496 -34.71 -26.05 -13.25
CA VAL A 496 -33.46 -25.93 -14.04
C VAL A 496 -33.80 -26.34 -15.47
N THR A 497 -33.30 -25.59 -16.45
CA THR A 497 -33.18 -26.03 -17.85
C THR A 497 -31.71 -26.19 -18.23
N ASN A 498 -31.41 -27.37 -18.79
CA ASN A 498 -30.12 -27.85 -19.30
C ASN A 498 -29.55 -26.97 -20.42
N THR A 499 -28.23 -26.71 -20.40
CA THR A 499 -27.32 -26.88 -21.56
C THR A 499 -25.85 -26.84 -21.12
N ASP A 500 -24.99 -27.60 -21.84
CA ASP A 500 -23.70 -28.16 -21.43
C ASP A 500 -22.42 -27.28 -21.48
N ASP A 501 -21.49 -27.65 -20.57
CA ASP A 501 -20.01 -27.79 -20.62
C ASP A 501 -19.07 -26.65 -21.06
N THR A 502 -18.41 -26.00 -20.08
CA THR A 502 -17.00 -25.52 -20.15
C THR A 502 -16.34 -25.40 -18.75
N CYS A 503 -15.06 -25.76 -18.60
CA CYS A 503 -14.21 -25.55 -17.40
C CYS A 503 -13.08 -24.54 -17.75
N LEU A 504 -12.68 -23.66 -16.81
CA LEU A 504 -11.48 -22.81 -16.91
C LEU A 504 -10.22 -23.65 -16.65
N ASP A 505 -9.27 -23.65 -17.59
CA ASP A 505 -8.03 -24.44 -17.51
C ASP A 505 -6.95 -23.66 -16.73
N ALA A 506 -6.64 -24.10 -15.50
CA ALA A 506 -5.52 -23.59 -14.71
C ALA A 506 -4.66 -24.78 -14.25
N SER A 507 -3.50 -24.96 -14.90
CA SER A 507 -2.56 -26.04 -14.60
C SER A 507 -1.42 -25.56 -13.70
N ALA A 508 -1.29 -26.18 -12.53
CA ALA A 508 -0.13 -26.03 -11.65
C ALA A 508 0.85 -27.18 -11.93
N GLY A 509 1.74 -27.02 -12.91
CA GLY A 509 2.79 -28.01 -13.13
C GLY A 509 3.49 -28.07 -14.47
N ARG A 510 3.75 -26.95 -15.15
CA ARG A 510 4.79 -26.89 -16.20
C ARG A 510 5.16 -25.45 -16.54
N ARG A 511 6.46 -25.12 -16.52
CA ARG A 511 6.97 -23.93 -17.22
C ARG A 511 6.76 -24.19 -18.72
N GLN A 512 5.81 -23.50 -19.35
CA GLN A 512 5.65 -23.51 -20.80
C GLN A 512 6.73 -22.62 -21.42
N THR A 513 7.38 -23.12 -22.47
CA THR A 513 8.35 -22.36 -23.28
C THR A 513 7.63 -21.60 -24.40
N ALA A 514 8.25 -20.54 -24.90
CA ALA A 514 7.66 -19.56 -25.82
C ALA A 514 7.13 -20.11 -27.17
N SER A 515 7.37 -21.39 -27.49
CA SER A 515 6.89 -22.03 -28.71
C SER A 515 5.48 -22.65 -28.62
N GLU A 516 4.84 -22.69 -27.45
CA GLU A 516 3.54 -23.39 -27.24
C GLU A 516 2.29 -22.46 -27.22
N ILE A 517 2.44 -21.16 -27.48
CA ILE A 517 1.38 -20.12 -27.34
C ILE A 517 0.28 -20.17 -28.44
N ARG A 518 0.15 -21.25 -29.22
CA ARG A 518 -0.77 -21.30 -30.39
C ARG A 518 -2.10 -22.05 -30.21
N LEU A 519 -2.52 -22.44 -29.00
CA LEU A 519 -3.79 -23.14 -28.78
C LEU A 519 -4.73 -22.43 -27.76
N PRO A 520 -6.05 -22.48 -27.97
CA PRO A 520 -7.04 -21.71 -27.22
C PRO A 520 -7.28 -22.25 -25.80
N MET A 521 -7.74 -21.36 -24.91
CA MET A 521 -7.83 -21.45 -23.45
C MET A 521 -8.83 -22.49 -22.85
N PHE A 522 -9.28 -23.50 -23.60
CA PHE A 522 -10.32 -24.43 -23.12
C PHE A 522 -10.04 -25.90 -23.50
N SER A 523 -10.05 -26.81 -22.51
CA SER A 523 -9.93 -28.27 -22.69
C SER A 523 -10.93 -29.08 -21.81
N ALA A 524 -11.11 -30.38 -22.12
CA ALA A 524 -12.06 -31.27 -21.45
C ALA A 524 -11.57 -31.73 -20.05
N CYS A 525 -12.43 -31.64 -19.03
CA CYS A 525 -12.03 -31.70 -17.62
C CYS A 525 -11.47 -33.09 -17.20
N ARG A 526 -10.35 -33.11 -16.43
CA ARG A 526 -9.73 -34.34 -15.87
C ARG A 526 -9.85 -34.44 -14.35
N TRP A 527 -9.81 -35.68 -13.86
CA TRP A 527 -10.39 -36.19 -12.62
C TRP A 527 -9.74 -35.83 -11.26
N HIS A 528 -8.72 -34.97 -11.18
CA HIS A 528 -7.96 -34.80 -9.92
C HIS A 528 -7.49 -33.38 -9.58
N ALA A 529 -8.38 -32.38 -9.64
CA ALA A 529 -8.14 -31.09 -9.01
C ALA A 529 -8.78 -31.05 -7.61
N LYS A 530 -7.96 -31.10 -6.55
CA LYS A 530 -8.41 -30.85 -5.16
C LYS A 530 -8.07 -29.40 -4.81
N GLN A 531 -9.07 -28.55 -4.58
CA GLN A 531 -8.85 -27.17 -4.11
C GLN A 531 -9.95 -26.70 -3.18
N VAL A 532 -9.55 -26.07 -2.06
CA VAL A 532 -10.44 -25.88 -0.92
C VAL A 532 -10.11 -24.76 0.13
N ARG A 533 -10.76 -23.54 0.17
CA ARG A 533 -11.06 -22.59 1.35
C ARG A 533 -12.03 -21.35 1.26
N SER A 534 -12.88 -21.08 2.30
CA SER A 534 -14.14 -20.24 2.38
C SER A 534 -14.10 -18.99 3.33
N LEU A 535 -15.15 -18.13 3.32
CA LEU A 535 -15.32 -16.83 4.06
C LEU A 535 -16.39 -16.87 5.21
N LEU A 536 -16.27 -16.02 6.24
CA LEU A 536 -17.28 -15.73 7.29
C LEU A 536 -17.32 -14.22 7.63
N SER A 537 -18.51 -13.69 7.98
CA SER A 537 -18.82 -12.25 8.20
C SER A 537 -18.84 -11.82 9.68
N PRO A 538 -18.62 -10.52 10.02
CA PRO A 538 -18.69 -9.99 11.40
C PRO A 538 -20.07 -9.36 11.78
N PRO A 539 -20.34 -9.09 13.08
CA PRO A 539 -21.67 -8.72 13.61
C PRO A 539 -21.98 -7.21 13.59
N SER A 540 -23.28 -6.88 13.56
CA SER A 540 -23.85 -5.54 13.50
C SER A 540 -23.96 -4.83 14.86
N SER A 541 -23.76 -3.51 14.86
CA SER A 541 -23.88 -2.60 16.01
C SER A 541 -25.33 -2.16 16.30
N GLN A 542 -25.61 -1.93 17.58
CA GLN A 542 -26.91 -1.54 18.15
C GLN A 542 -27.31 -0.08 17.87
N SER A 543 -28.62 0.12 17.82
CA SER A 543 -29.39 1.35 17.64
C SER A 543 -29.25 2.37 18.77
N PHE A 544 -29.16 3.67 18.44
CA PHE A 544 -29.45 4.78 19.37
C PHE A 544 -30.87 5.33 19.14
N GLN A 545 -31.68 5.31 20.19
CA GLN A 545 -33.02 5.89 20.25
C GLN A 545 -32.97 7.43 20.27
N LYS A 546 -33.83 8.05 19.46
CA LYS A 546 -34.29 9.44 19.61
C LYS A 546 -35.03 9.60 20.96
N ARG A 547 -34.70 10.64 21.72
CA ARG A 547 -35.66 11.28 22.64
C ARG A 547 -35.75 12.78 22.33
N ARG A 548 -36.99 13.23 22.14
CA ARG A 548 -37.41 14.64 22.22
C ARG A 548 -37.42 15.04 23.71
N LEU A 549 -36.77 16.15 24.03
CA LEU A 549 -37.37 17.40 24.50
C LEU A 549 -36.30 18.49 24.45
#